data_AF-A0A3A0CBP0-F1
#
_entry.id   AF-A0A3A0CBP0-F1
#
_cell.length_a   1.000
_cell.length_b   1.000
_cell.length_c   1.000
_cell.angle_alpha   90.00
_cell.angle_beta   90.00
_cell.angle_gamma   90.00
#
_symmetry.space_group_name_H-M   'P 1'
#
loop_
_entity.id
_entity.type
_entity.pdbx_description
1 polymer ?
#
loop_
_entity_poly.entity_id
_entity_poly.type
_entity_poly.pdbx_seq_one_letter_code
_entity_poly.pdbx_strand_id
1 'polypeptide(L)'
;MTPDTETIAGAPADEAFPTSPLGHRLMFLLLSCLAFAVFAPTVVLPIIRDYGELLAEERRLGDQIADLEREIARREELAYAFENDAVINERLAVLDLRYKRPDEVVVSVLTDGAVVPAEPAHREEPVVRSALRMPEDWPLWARRAEIWADDKGLVSLFLDPALRPVFLLMSAGLVIAAFVLFAPRIRPPARRAPAPAPALADARG
;
A
#
# COMPACT_ATOMS: atom_id res chain seq x y z
N MET A 1 -49.71 31.47 59.38
CA MET A 1 -49.76 30.51 58.25
C MET A 1 -48.57 30.85 57.36
N THR A 2 -47.41 30.38 57.79
CA THR A 2 -46.10 30.61 57.18
C THR A 2 -45.75 29.32 56.42
N PRO A 3 -45.42 29.39 55.12
CA PRO A 3 -44.99 28.21 54.40
C PRO A 3 -43.57 27.84 54.82
N ASP A 4 -43.46 26.66 55.42
CA ASP A 4 -42.19 26.05 55.80
C ASP A 4 -41.33 25.81 54.56
N THR A 5 -40.12 26.36 54.59
CA THR A 5 -39.12 26.23 53.55
C THR A 5 -38.39 24.91 53.79
N GLU A 6 -38.93 23.82 53.25
CA GLU A 6 -38.25 22.53 53.25
C GLU A 6 -36.95 22.64 52.43
N THR A 7 -35.87 22.69 53.19
CA THR A 7 -34.50 22.66 52.72
C THR A 7 -34.24 21.26 52.16
N ILE A 8 -34.32 21.11 50.83
CA ILE A 8 -33.83 19.92 50.12
C ILE A 8 -32.30 19.98 50.13
N ALA A 9 -31.71 19.54 51.23
CA ALA A 9 -30.30 19.19 51.34
C ALA A 9 -30.16 17.68 51.13
N GLY A 10 -29.52 17.27 50.04
CA GLY A 10 -29.26 15.87 49.75
C GLY A 10 -28.48 15.73 48.45
N ALA A 11 -27.16 15.84 48.57
CA ALA A 11 -26.15 15.81 47.53
C ALA A 11 -26.41 14.81 46.39
N PRO A 12 -26.01 15.12 45.13
CA PRO A 12 -25.77 14.06 44.17
C PRO A 12 -24.68 13.17 44.75
N ALA A 13 -25.02 11.89 44.96
CA ALA A 13 -24.02 10.88 45.24
C ALA A 13 -23.07 10.85 44.03
N ASP A 14 -21.92 11.51 44.17
CA ASP A 14 -20.72 11.18 43.41
C ASP A 14 -20.41 9.73 43.76
N GLU A 15 -21.04 8.80 43.04
CA GLU A 15 -20.57 7.42 42.93
C GLU A 15 -19.20 7.48 42.27
N ALA A 16 -18.19 7.77 43.09
CA ALA A 16 -16.80 7.63 42.74
C ALA A 16 -16.56 6.14 42.54
N PHE A 17 -16.85 5.65 41.33
CA PHE A 17 -16.48 4.31 40.90
C PHE A 17 -15.00 4.11 41.28
N PRO A 18 -14.67 3.06 42.04
CA PRO A 18 -13.30 2.78 42.42
C PRO A 18 -12.49 2.61 41.14
N THR A 19 -11.75 3.65 40.78
CA THR A 19 -10.98 3.72 39.54
C THR A 19 -9.75 2.85 39.76
N SER A 20 -9.92 1.55 39.52
CA SER A 20 -8.81 0.61 39.53
C SER A 20 -7.74 1.12 38.56
N PRO A 21 -6.51 1.39 39.01
CA PRO A 21 -5.44 1.93 38.16
C PRO A 21 -5.12 1.00 36.98
N LEU A 22 -5.44 -0.29 37.12
CA LEU A 22 -5.30 -1.29 36.07
C LEU A 22 -6.37 -1.10 34.98
N GLY A 23 -7.62 -0.83 35.35
CA GLY A 23 -8.71 -0.59 34.40
C GLY A 23 -8.47 0.64 33.53
N HIS A 24 -7.93 1.72 34.11
CA HIS A 24 -7.59 2.93 33.38
C HIS A 24 -6.47 2.69 32.34
N ARG A 25 -5.44 1.92 32.71
CA ARG A 25 -4.38 1.50 31.77
C ARG A 25 -4.92 0.61 30.65
N LEU A 26 -5.81 -0.33 30.98
CA LEU A 26 -6.41 -1.23 30.00
C LEU A 26 -7.27 -0.47 28.98
N MET A 27 -8.09 0.48 29.44
CA MET A 27 -8.88 1.32 28.54
C MET A 27 -8.01 2.18 27.62
N PHE A 28 -6.94 2.78 28.15
CA PHE A 28 -5.98 3.53 27.33
C PHE A 28 -5.32 2.66 26.25
N LEU A 29 -4.92 1.44 26.62
CA LEU A 29 -4.35 0.47 25.68
C LEU A 29 -5.37 0.06 24.62
N LEU A 30 -6.63 -0.21 25.00
CA LEU A 30 -7.70 -0.54 24.06
C LEU A 30 -7.96 0.58 23.05
N LEU A 31 -8.04 1.83 23.52
CA LEU A 31 -8.23 2.99 22.65
C LEU A 31 -7.03 3.20 21.72
N SER A 32 -5.82 3.00 22.23
CA SER A 32 -4.58 3.11 21.45
C SER A 32 -4.49 2.00 20.39
N CYS A 33 -4.82 0.76 20.75
CA CYS A 33 -4.91 -0.36 19.81
C CYS A 33 -5.98 -0.12 18.75
N LEU A 34 -7.15 0.41 19.13
CA LEU A 34 -8.23 0.72 18.18
C LEU A 34 -7.80 1.82 17.20
N ALA A 35 -7.17 2.88 17.70
CA ALA A 35 -6.64 3.94 16.85
C ALA A 35 -5.59 3.40 15.86
N PHE A 36 -4.68 2.55 16.35
CA PHE A 36 -3.67 1.91 15.51
C PHE A 36 -4.29 0.96 14.48
N ALA A 37 -5.33 0.20 14.86
CA ALA A 37 -6.03 -0.72 13.98
C ALA A 37 -6.73 -0.01 12.80
N VAL A 38 -7.13 1.25 12.97
CA VAL A 38 -7.67 2.07 11.87
C VAL A 38 -6.55 2.76 11.11
N PHE A 39 -5.56 3.31 11.80
CA PHE A 39 -4.45 4.07 11.19
C PHE A 39 -3.56 3.19 10.30
N ALA A 40 -3.14 2.03 10.80
CA ALA A 40 -2.20 1.15 10.11
C ALA A 40 -2.68 0.75 8.72
N PRO A 41 -3.88 0.17 8.51
CA PRO A 41 -4.34 -0.16 7.16
C PRO A 41 -4.51 1.08 6.27
N THR A 42 -4.92 2.22 6.83
CA THR A 42 -5.13 3.47 6.07
C THR A 42 -3.82 4.00 5.44
N VAL A 43 -2.69 3.79 6.09
CA VAL A 43 -1.37 4.21 5.59
C VAL A 43 -0.65 3.10 4.84
N VAL A 44 -0.75 1.86 5.32
CA VAL A 44 0.01 0.73 4.78
C VAL A 44 -0.58 0.21 3.47
N LEU A 45 -1.92 0.13 3.32
CA LEU A 45 -2.54 -0.33 2.07
C LEU A 45 -2.10 0.46 0.83
N PRO A 46 -2.15 1.81 0.80
CA PRO A 46 -1.77 2.54 -0.41
C PRO A 46 -0.31 2.30 -0.79
N ILE A 47 0.59 2.22 0.20
CA ILE A 47 2.01 1.94 -0.06
C ILE A 47 2.18 0.55 -0.71
N ILE A 48 1.47 -0.46 -0.21
CA ILE A 48 1.54 -1.81 -0.79
C ILE A 48 0.96 -1.82 -2.20
N ARG A 49 -0.11 -1.05 -2.44
CA ARG A 49 -0.69 -0.92 -3.78
C ARG A 49 0.31 -0.30 -4.75
N ASP A 50 0.91 0.82 -4.38
CA ASP A 50 1.90 1.52 -5.22
C ASP A 50 3.09 0.59 -5.51
N TYR A 51 3.54 -0.18 -4.51
CA TYR A 51 4.59 -1.17 -4.67
C TYR A 51 4.18 -2.31 -5.63
N GLY A 52 2.93 -2.78 -5.55
CA GLY A 52 2.39 -3.79 -6.46
C GLY A 52 2.22 -3.31 -7.90
N GLU A 53 1.82 -2.05 -8.08
CA GLU A 53 1.76 -1.40 -9.39
C GLU A 53 3.16 -1.31 -10.02
N LEU A 54 4.17 -0.90 -9.24
CA LEU A 54 5.56 -0.82 -9.69
C LEU A 54 6.13 -2.17 -10.10
N LEU A 55 5.91 -3.22 -9.31
CA LEU A 55 6.36 -4.58 -9.64
C LEU A 55 5.70 -5.11 -10.92
N ALA A 56 4.43 -4.78 -11.15
CA ALA A 56 3.75 -5.20 -12.35
C ALA A 56 4.27 -4.47 -13.60
N GLU A 57 4.63 -3.20 -13.46
CA GLU A 57 5.30 -2.44 -14.51
C GLU A 57 6.69 -3.01 -14.82
N GLU A 58 7.46 -3.36 -13.80
CA GLU A 58 8.76 -4.03 -13.97
C GLU A 58 8.63 -5.34 -14.75
N ARG A 59 7.65 -6.19 -14.40
CA ARG A 59 7.36 -7.43 -15.14
C ARG A 59 7.00 -7.14 -16.60
N ARG A 60 6.14 -6.16 -16.85
CA ARG A 60 5.73 -5.77 -18.21
C ARG A 60 6.92 -5.28 -19.04
N LEU A 61 7.81 -4.49 -18.45
CA LEU A 61 9.03 -4.04 -19.12
C LEU A 61 9.98 -5.21 -19.39
N GLY A 62 10.11 -6.13 -18.45
CA GLY A 62 10.89 -7.37 -18.62
C GLY A 62 10.39 -8.21 -19.80
N ASP A 63 9.08 -8.38 -19.92
CA ASP A 63 8.46 -9.11 -21.05
C ASP A 63 8.73 -8.41 -22.39
N GLN A 64 8.63 -7.08 -22.44
CA GLN A 64 8.95 -6.30 -23.64
C GLN A 64 10.42 -6.41 -24.04
N ILE A 65 11.34 -6.37 -23.07
CA ILE A 65 12.77 -6.58 -23.33
C ILE A 65 12.98 -7.98 -23.91
N ALA A 66 12.39 -9.01 -23.32
CA ALA A 66 12.51 -10.38 -23.79
C ALA A 66 11.93 -10.58 -25.21
N ASP A 67 10.85 -9.89 -25.56
CA ASP A 67 10.29 -9.87 -26.92
C ASP A 67 11.25 -9.18 -27.92
N LEU A 68 11.82 -8.03 -27.53
CA LEU A 68 12.78 -7.30 -28.36
C LEU A 68 14.07 -8.09 -28.56
N GLU A 69 14.59 -8.76 -27.54
CA GLU A 69 15.76 -9.63 -27.64
C GLU A 69 15.51 -10.80 -28.60
N ARG A 70 14.33 -11.42 -28.54
CA ARG A 70 13.93 -12.47 -29.48
C ARG A 70 13.88 -11.97 -30.92
N GLU A 71 13.40 -10.74 -31.14
CA GLU A 71 13.37 -10.13 -32.46
C GLU A 71 14.76 -9.75 -32.97
N ILE A 72 15.65 -9.23 -32.11
CA ILE A 72 17.05 -8.97 -32.46
C ILE A 72 17.74 -10.28 -32.87
N ALA A 73 17.64 -11.33 -32.05
CA ALA A 73 18.25 -12.63 -32.35
C ALA A 73 17.75 -13.21 -33.68
N ARG A 74 16.45 -13.08 -33.97
CA ARG A 74 15.87 -13.48 -35.26
C ARG A 74 16.45 -12.68 -36.43
N ARG A 75 16.62 -11.38 -36.27
CA ARG A 75 17.20 -10.51 -37.31
C ARG A 75 18.68 -10.80 -37.54
N GLU A 76 19.43 -11.08 -36.48
CA GLU A 76 20.84 -11.48 -36.57
C GLU A 76 20.98 -12.82 -37.31
N GLU A 77 20.10 -13.80 -37.01
CA GLU A 77 20.07 -15.08 -37.74
C GLU A 77 19.76 -14.88 -39.23
N LEU A 78 18.80 -14.02 -39.56
CA LEU A 78 18.49 -13.67 -40.95
C LEU A 78 19.66 -12.95 -41.62
N ALA A 79 20.27 -11.97 -40.97
CA ALA A 79 21.42 -11.23 -41.51
C ALA A 79 22.60 -12.17 -41.77
N TYR A 80 22.88 -13.10 -40.85
CA TYR A 80 23.89 -14.14 -41.04
C TYR A 80 23.55 -15.06 -42.22
N ALA A 81 22.28 -15.45 -42.40
CA ALA A 81 21.87 -16.24 -43.56
C ALA A 81 22.04 -15.46 -44.88
N PHE A 82 21.73 -14.16 -44.90
CA PHE A 82 21.94 -13.29 -46.06
C PHE A 82 23.42 -13.12 -46.42
N GLU A 83 24.31 -12.98 -45.44
CA GLU A 83 25.75 -12.86 -45.68
C GLU A 83 26.36 -14.15 -46.25
N ASN A 84 25.87 -15.31 -45.80
CA ASN A 84 26.44 -16.61 -46.17
C ASN A 84 25.81 -17.24 -47.43
N ASP A 85 24.63 -16.79 -47.86
CA ASP A 85 23.97 -17.34 -49.05
C ASP A 85 24.28 -16.49 -50.31
N ALA A 86 25.23 -16.98 -51.10
CA ALA A 86 25.63 -16.38 -52.36
C ALA A 86 24.47 -16.29 -53.38
N VAL A 87 23.50 -17.20 -53.34
CA VAL A 87 22.35 -17.21 -54.26
C VAL A 87 21.38 -16.09 -53.92
N ILE A 88 21.20 -15.79 -52.64
CA ILE A 88 20.34 -14.70 -52.19
C ILE A 88 20.98 -13.35 -52.52
N ASN A 89 22.29 -13.18 -52.30
CA ASN A 89 23.02 -11.97 -52.70
C ASN A 89 22.94 -11.72 -54.22
N GLU A 90 23.02 -12.75 -55.04
CA GLU A 90 22.88 -12.61 -56.49
C GLU A 90 21.46 -12.17 -56.88
N ARG A 91 20.42 -12.73 -56.24
CA ARG A 91 19.02 -12.30 -56.44
C ARG A 91 18.76 -10.88 -55.94
N LEU A 92 19.36 -10.48 -54.83
CA LEU A 92 19.24 -9.12 -54.29
C LEU A 92 19.92 -8.11 -55.23
N ALA A 93 21.09 -8.43 -55.78
CA ALA A 93 21.75 -7.61 -56.78
C ALA A 93 20.91 -7.44 -58.06
N VAL A 94 20.20 -8.50 -58.49
CA VAL A 94 19.28 -8.41 -59.64
C VAL A 94 18.07 -7.52 -59.33
N LEU A 95 17.50 -7.62 -58.12
CA LEU A 95 16.32 -6.83 -57.72
C LEU A 95 16.64 -5.36 -57.44
N ASP A 96 17.71 -5.10 -56.67
CA ASP A 96 17.99 -3.77 -56.11
C ASP A 96 18.91 -2.94 -57.03
N LEU A 97 19.94 -3.57 -57.61
CA LEU A 97 20.85 -2.89 -58.56
C LEU A 97 20.36 -2.99 -60.02
N ARG A 98 19.20 -3.63 -60.27
CA ARG A 98 18.71 -3.98 -61.61
C ARG A 98 19.78 -4.66 -62.46
N TYR A 99 20.63 -5.47 -61.82
CA TYR A 99 21.71 -6.15 -62.50
C TYR A 99 21.12 -7.10 -63.54
N LYS A 100 21.39 -6.85 -64.83
CA LYS A 100 20.92 -7.70 -65.94
C LYS A 100 22.04 -8.65 -66.34
N ARG A 101 21.78 -9.96 -66.25
CA ARG A 101 22.59 -10.94 -66.99
C ARG A 101 22.41 -10.71 -68.49
N PRO A 102 23.46 -10.91 -69.32
CA PRO A 102 23.46 -10.51 -70.74
C PRO A 102 22.31 -11.07 -71.59
N ASP A 103 21.68 -12.18 -71.19
CA ASP A 103 20.74 -12.94 -72.03
C ASP A 103 19.32 -13.12 -71.44
N GLU A 104 18.93 -12.33 -70.42
CA GLU A 104 17.67 -12.57 -69.68
C GLU A 104 16.54 -11.58 -70.01
N VAL A 105 15.36 -12.11 -70.41
CA VAL A 105 14.14 -11.34 -70.70
C VAL A 105 13.23 -11.34 -69.48
N VAL A 106 13.15 -10.20 -68.79
CA VAL A 106 12.35 -10.03 -67.57
C VAL A 106 10.89 -9.74 -67.93
N VAL A 107 9.97 -10.61 -67.52
CA VAL A 107 8.52 -10.38 -67.58
C VAL A 107 8.04 -9.94 -66.19
N SER A 108 7.59 -8.69 -66.05
CA SER A 108 7.09 -8.17 -64.76
C SER A 108 5.68 -8.69 -64.48
N VAL A 109 5.53 -9.57 -63.49
CA VAL A 109 4.22 -9.94 -62.94
C VAL A 109 3.93 -9.01 -61.76
N LEU A 110 3.08 -8.01 -62.00
CA LEU A 110 2.53 -7.15 -60.95
C LEU A 110 1.72 -8.02 -60.00
N THR A 111 2.19 -8.18 -58.76
CA THR A 111 1.41 -8.81 -57.69
C THR A 111 0.85 -7.67 -56.83
N ASP A 112 -0.42 -7.34 -57.03
CA ASP A 112 -1.18 -6.42 -56.18
C ASP A 112 -1.39 -7.07 -54.81
N GLY A 113 -0.58 -6.67 -53.84
CA GLY A 113 -0.66 -7.21 -52.48
C GLY A 113 0.02 -6.29 -51.51
N ALA A 114 -0.56 -5.12 -51.27
CA ALA A 114 -0.15 -4.23 -50.19
C ALA A 114 -0.39 -4.96 -48.86
N VAL A 115 0.68 -5.48 -48.25
CA VAL A 115 0.66 -5.98 -46.89
C VAL A 115 0.52 -4.77 -45.97
N VAL A 116 -0.71 -4.49 -45.55
CA VAL A 116 -1.01 -3.48 -44.53
C VAL A 116 -0.44 -4.00 -43.20
N PRO A 117 0.47 -3.26 -42.54
CA PRO A 117 0.95 -3.64 -41.22
C PRO A 117 -0.24 -3.68 -40.26
N ALA A 118 -0.48 -4.84 -39.65
CA ALA A 118 -1.53 -4.99 -38.64
C ALA A 118 -1.23 -4.04 -37.48
N GLU A 119 -2.13 -3.08 -37.26
CA GLU A 119 -2.08 -2.13 -36.15
C GLU A 119 -2.08 -2.93 -34.82
N PRO A 120 -1.17 -2.66 -33.88
CA PRO A 120 -1.13 -3.40 -32.63
C PRO A 120 -2.41 -3.15 -31.86
N ALA A 121 -3.25 -4.19 -31.75
CA ALA A 121 -4.48 -4.16 -30.99
C ALA A 121 -4.20 -3.64 -29.57
N HIS A 122 -4.79 -2.49 -29.23
CA HIS A 122 -4.83 -1.99 -27.86
C HIS A 122 -5.57 -3.03 -27.01
N ARG A 123 -4.78 -3.88 -26.33
CA ARG A 123 -5.29 -4.87 -25.40
C ARG A 123 -5.75 -4.11 -24.16
N GLU A 124 -7.04 -3.81 -24.10
CA GLU A 124 -7.68 -3.40 -22.85
C GLU A 124 -7.51 -4.54 -21.85
N GLU A 125 -6.54 -4.41 -20.95
CA GLU A 125 -6.37 -5.35 -19.85
C GLU A 125 -7.65 -5.31 -19.02
N PRO A 126 -8.28 -6.47 -18.74
CA PRO A 126 -9.42 -6.53 -17.86
C PRO A 126 -9.00 -5.95 -16.51
N VAL A 127 -9.77 -4.99 -15.99
CA VAL A 127 -9.59 -4.41 -14.66
C VAL A 127 -9.83 -5.52 -13.64
N VAL A 128 -8.81 -6.33 -13.38
CA VAL A 128 -8.82 -7.36 -12.35
C VAL A 128 -8.98 -6.63 -11.03
N ARG A 129 -10.10 -6.86 -10.37
CA ARG A 129 -10.49 -6.22 -9.10
C ARG A 129 -9.57 -6.54 -7.91
N SER A 130 -8.50 -7.33 -8.09
CA SER A 130 -7.44 -7.43 -7.08
C SER A 130 -6.61 -6.14 -7.10
N ALA A 131 -7.10 -5.12 -6.39
CA ALA A 131 -6.50 -3.78 -6.34
C ALA A 131 -5.10 -3.76 -5.68
N LEU A 132 -4.68 -4.86 -5.07
CA LEU A 132 -3.35 -5.05 -4.50
C LEU A 132 -2.65 -6.15 -5.30
N ARG A 133 -1.80 -5.79 -6.27
CA ARG A 133 -0.92 -6.75 -6.96
C ARG A 133 0.21 -7.16 -6.01
N MET A 134 -0.10 -7.96 -4.98
CA MET A 134 0.86 -8.32 -3.95
C MET A 134 1.96 -9.27 -4.47
N PRO A 135 3.19 -9.18 -3.94
CA PRO A 135 4.29 -10.07 -4.35
C PRO A 135 3.99 -11.55 -4.10
N GLU A 136 4.59 -12.41 -4.93
CA GLU A 136 4.42 -13.86 -4.80
C GLU A 136 5.10 -14.45 -3.55
N ASP A 137 6.03 -13.73 -2.93
CA ASP A 137 6.77 -14.20 -1.75
C ASP A 137 6.17 -13.76 -0.42
N TRP A 138 4.96 -13.20 -0.43
CA TRP A 138 4.32 -12.74 0.79
C TRP A 138 3.85 -13.88 1.70
N PRO A 139 3.95 -13.70 3.03
CA PRO A 139 3.60 -14.74 3.98
C PRO A 139 2.12 -15.09 3.88
N LEU A 140 1.79 -16.38 4.06
CA LEU A 140 0.44 -16.92 3.85
C LEU A 140 -0.65 -16.22 4.67
N TRP A 141 -0.32 -15.72 5.86
CA TRP A 141 -1.27 -14.99 6.70
C TRP A 141 -1.67 -13.65 6.08
N ALA A 142 -0.75 -12.97 5.38
CA ALA A 142 -1.02 -11.68 4.75
C ALA A 142 -1.96 -11.85 3.56
N ARG A 143 -1.75 -12.89 2.74
CA ARG A 143 -2.67 -13.26 1.66
C ARG A 143 -4.06 -13.60 2.16
N ARG A 144 -4.16 -14.35 3.26
CA ARG A 144 -5.46 -14.66 3.87
C ARG A 144 -6.16 -13.42 4.38
N ALA A 145 -5.41 -12.50 5.00
CA ALA A 145 -5.95 -11.24 5.49
C ALA A 145 -6.44 -10.36 4.32
N GLU A 146 -5.69 -10.31 3.21
CA GLU A 146 -6.09 -9.61 1.99
C GLU A 146 -7.39 -10.19 1.41
N ILE A 147 -7.44 -11.51 1.18
CA ILE A 147 -8.64 -12.18 0.63
C ILE A 147 -9.85 -11.93 1.54
N TRP A 148 -9.67 -12.02 2.85
CA TRP A 148 -10.73 -11.71 3.80
C TRP A 148 -11.17 -10.24 3.74
N ALA A 149 -10.22 -9.31 3.63
CA ALA A 149 -10.53 -7.88 3.54
C ALA A 149 -11.22 -7.52 2.23
N ASP A 150 -10.84 -8.17 1.13
CA ASP A 150 -11.44 -8.00 -0.20
C ASP A 150 -12.87 -8.58 -0.26
N ASP A 151 -13.09 -9.77 0.31
CA ASP A 151 -14.42 -10.38 0.46
C ASP A 151 -15.39 -9.46 1.24
N LYS A 152 -14.87 -8.70 2.20
CA LYS A 152 -15.65 -7.71 2.97
C LYS A 152 -15.73 -6.34 2.32
N GLY A 153 -15.08 -6.11 1.19
CA GLY A 153 -15.02 -4.80 0.54
C GLY A 153 -14.33 -3.74 1.38
N LEU A 154 -13.50 -4.13 2.36
CA LEU A 154 -12.77 -3.18 3.21
C LEU A 154 -11.63 -2.52 2.42
N VAL A 155 -11.02 -3.28 1.51
CA VAL A 155 -9.89 -2.82 0.68
C VAL A 155 -10.28 -1.59 -0.13
N SER A 156 -11.46 -1.57 -0.75
CA SER A 156 -11.94 -0.42 -1.52
C SER A 156 -12.21 0.81 -0.66
N LEU A 157 -12.72 0.64 0.56
CA LEU A 157 -12.99 1.74 1.50
C LEU A 157 -11.71 2.44 1.95
N PHE A 158 -10.65 1.68 2.26
CA PHE A 158 -9.37 2.25 2.70
C PHE A 158 -8.53 2.80 1.54
N LEU A 159 -8.73 2.28 0.32
CA LEU A 159 -8.04 2.76 -0.87
C LEU A 159 -8.65 4.06 -1.43
N ASP A 160 -9.93 4.35 -1.16
CA ASP A 160 -10.61 5.54 -1.66
C ASP A 160 -9.92 6.83 -1.17
N PRO A 161 -9.37 7.66 -2.08
CA PRO A 161 -8.68 8.90 -1.73
C PRO A 161 -9.60 9.93 -1.07
N ALA A 162 -10.92 9.88 -1.30
CA ALA A 162 -11.87 10.81 -0.70
C ALA A 162 -12.12 10.49 0.78
N LEU A 163 -12.10 9.20 1.16
CA LEU A 163 -12.38 8.75 2.52
C LEU A 163 -11.13 8.71 3.41
N ARG A 164 -9.94 8.59 2.82
CA ARG A 164 -8.67 8.49 3.55
C ARG A 164 -8.42 9.64 4.55
N PRO A 165 -8.63 10.94 4.20
CA PRO A 165 -8.44 12.03 5.15
C PRO A 165 -9.40 11.92 6.34
N VAL A 166 -10.62 11.42 6.13
CA VAL A 166 -11.61 11.24 7.19
C VAL A 166 -11.16 10.16 8.18
N PHE A 167 -10.71 9.01 7.69
CA PHE A 167 -10.17 7.94 8.54
C PHE A 167 -8.94 8.39 9.32
N LEU A 168 -8.02 9.11 8.67
CA LEU A 168 -6.86 9.69 9.34
C LEU A 168 -7.27 10.68 10.44
N LEU A 169 -8.22 11.57 10.16
CA LEU A 169 -8.72 12.54 11.12
C LEU A 169 -9.44 11.85 12.30
N MET A 170 -10.23 10.81 12.06
CA MET A 170 -10.84 10.00 13.11
C MET A 170 -9.78 9.29 13.97
N SER A 171 -8.76 8.71 13.36
CA SER A 171 -7.68 8.04 14.09
C SER A 171 -6.87 9.03 14.94
N ALA A 172 -6.56 10.20 14.40
CA ALA A 172 -5.88 11.28 15.14
C ALA A 172 -6.75 11.78 16.29
N GLY A 173 -8.05 11.97 16.06
CA GLY A 173 -9.02 12.32 17.10
C GLY A 173 -9.08 11.28 18.22
N LEU A 174 -9.07 9.98 17.89
CA LEU A 174 -9.03 8.87 18.85
C LEU A 174 -7.75 8.88 19.68
N VAL A 175 -6.59 9.11 19.05
CA VAL A 175 -5.31 9.22 19.78
C VAL A 175 -5.34 10.42 20.73
N ILE A 176 -5.75 11.60 20.25
CA ILE A 176 -5.85 12.80 21.09
C ILE A 176 -6.84 12.57 22.23
N ALA A 177 -8.01 11.98 21.98
CA ALA A 177 -8.99 11.65 23.00
C ALA A 177 -8.42 10.66 24.03
N ALA A 178 -7.69 9.64 23.60
CA ALA A 178 -7.01 8.71 24.50
C ALA A 178 -5.98 9.44 25.38
N PHE A 179 -5.18 10.35 24.82
CA PHE A 179 -4.22 11.14 25.59
C PHE A 179 -4.88 12.15 26.53
N VAL A 180 -5.96 12.81 26.12
CA VAL A 180 -6.65 13.81 26.95
C VAL A 180 -7.40 13.14 28.11
N LEU A 181 -8.12 12.05 27.83
CA LEU A 181 -8.90 11.33 28.84
C LEU A 181 -8.01 10.58 29.85
N PHE A 182 -6.84 10.09 29.41
CA PHE A 182 -5.95 9.26 30.22
C PHE A 182 -4.58 9.92 30.47
N ALA A 183 -4.49 11.24 30.30
CA ALA A 183 -3.27 11.99 30.57
C ALA A 183 -2.73 11.60 31.95
N PRO A 184 -1.48 11.14 32.07
CA PRO A 184 -0.93 10.72 33.34
C PRO A 184 -0.98 11.92 34.28
N ARG A 185 -1.92 11.92 35.23
CA ARG A 185 -1.92 12.87 36.33
C ARG A 185 -0.61 12.64 37.07
N ILE A 186 0.37 13.49 36.84
CA ILE A 186 1.66 13.49 37.53
C ILE A 186 1.32 13.68 39.00
N ARG A 187 1.22 12.57 39.75
CA ARG A 187 0.97 12.62 41.19
C ARG A 187 2.19 13.37 41.75
N PRO A 188 2.01 14.53 42.38
CA PRO A 188 3.14 15.24 42.95
C PRO A 188 3.86 14.28 43.90
N PRO A 189 5.20 14.18 43.84
CA PRO A 189 5.94 13.25 44.68
C PRO A 189 5.51 13.50 46.12
N ALA A 190 5.03 12.44 46.79
CA ALA A 190 4.57 12.52 48.17
C ALA A 190 5.67 13.20 48.97
N ARG A 191 5.39 14.42 49.44
CA ARG A 191 6.32 15.24 50.21
C ARG A 191 6.72 14.39 51.41
N ARG A 192 7.94 13.82 51.38
CA ARG A 192 8.49 13.02 52.48
C ARG A 192 8.23 13.82 53.75
N ALA A 193 7.42 13.27 54.65
CA ALA A 193 7.21 13.88 55.96
C ALA A 193 8.60 14.06 56.61
N PRO A 194 8.90 15.25 57.17
CA PRO A 194 10.16 15.45 57.87
C PRO A 194 10.28 14.39 58.96
N ALA A 195 11.43 13.72 59.01
CA ALA A 195 11.72 12.73 60.03
C ALA A 195 11.47 13.34 61.43
N PRO A 196 10.83 12.62 62.36
CA PRO A 196 10.64 13.13 63.71
C PRO A 196 12.02 13.47 64.29
N ALA A 197 12.17 14.71 64.74
CA ALA A 197 13.40 15.19 65.35
C ALA A 197 13.78 14.25 66.50
N PRO A 198 15.06 13.86 66.64
CA PRO A 198 15.49 13.04 67.77
C PRO A 198 15.15 13.79 69.05
N ALA A 199 14.30 13.17 69.88
CA ALA A 199 13.99 13.66 71.21
C ALA A 199 15.31 13.82 71.96
N LEU A 200 15.70 15.07 72.23
CA LEU A 200 16.74 15.41 73.18
C LEU A 200 16.31 14.83 74.53
N ALA A 201 16.80 13.64 74.83
CA ALA A 201 16.81 13.06 76.16
C ALA A 201 17.72 13.93 77.00
N ASP A 202 17.13 14.99 77.57
CA ASP A 202 17.82 15.89 78.48
C ASP A 202 18.09 15.12 79.77
N ALA A 203 19.34 14.66 79.87
CA ALA A 203 19.95 14.09 81.05
C ALA A 203 19.98 15.17 82.14
N ARG A 204 19.03 15.11 83.08
CA ARG A 204 19.17 15.76 84.38
C ARG A 204 19.58 14.71 85.39
N GLY A 205 20.84 14.82 85.83
CA GLY A 205 21.30 14.28 87.10
C GLY A 205 20.78 15.06 88.29
#